data_AF-A0A3D1RYH5-F1
#
_entry.id   AF-A0A3D1RYH5-F1
#
_cell.length_a   1.000
_cell.length_b   1.000
_cell.length_c   1.000
_cell.angle_alpha   90.00
_cell.angle_beta   90.00
_cell.angle_gamma   90.00
#
_symmetry.space_group_name_H-M   'P 1'
#
loop_
_entity.id
_entity.type
_entity.pdbx_description
1 polymer ?
#
loop_
_entity_poly.entity_id
_entity_poly.type
_entity_poly.pdbx_seq_one_letter_code
_entity_poly.pdbx_strand_id
1 'polypeptide(L)' 'MTLSAVDRDAWLARWRDGRTRFHLEQVNPTLLRYVDRLLPGGRGRVLVPLCGKSLDLGWLVEQGHDVVG' A
#
# COMPACT_ATOMS: atom_id res chain seq x y z
N MET A 1 -13.87 2.08 -14.12
CA MET A 1 -13.67 0.63 -14.18
C MET A 1 -13.98 0.08 -12.80
N THR A 2 -15.22 -0.39 -12.58
CA THR A 2 -15.66 -0.91 -11.28
C THR A 2 -15.41 -2.42 -11.29
N LEU A 3 -14.81 -2.96 -10.22
CA LEU A 3 -14.76 -4.41 -10.04
C LEU A 3 -16.19 -4.96 -10.10
N SER A 4 -16.40 -6.08 -10.78
CA SER A 4 -17.69 -6.76 -10.68
C SER A 4 -17.92 -7.16 -9.22
N ALA A 5 -19.18 -7.29 -8.81
CA ALA A 5 -19.50 -7.73 -7.45
C ALA A 5 -18.80 -9.07 -7.10
N VAL A 6 -18.68 -9.95 -8.11
CA VAL A 6 -17.99 -11.24 -8.01
C VAL A 6 -16.50 -11.08 -7.70
N ASP A 7 -15.81 -10.17 -8.40
CA ASP A 7 -14.37 -9.96 -8.20
C ASP A 7 -14.07 -9.38 -6.81
N ARG A 8 -14.93 -8.46 -6.34
CA ARG A 8 -14.83 -7.90 -4.99
C ARG A 8 -15.01 -8.98 -3.93
N ASP A 9 -16.03 -9.81 -4.06
CA ASP A 9 -16.34 -10.82 -3.05
C ASP A 9 -15.24 -11.91 -3.02
N ALA A 10 -14.68 -12.27 -4.18
CA ALA A 10 -13.51 -13.15 -4.27
C ALA A 10 -12.26 -12.54 -3.58
N TRP A 11 -12.05 -11.23 -3.72
CA TRP A 11 -10.96 -10.53 -3.02
C TRP A 11 -11.15 -10.55 -1.51
N LEU A 12 -12.36 -10.25 -1.02
CA LEU A 12 -12.69 -10.29 0.41
C LEU A 12 -12.53 -11.70 0.99
N ALA A 13 -12.93 -12.74 0.25
CA ALA A 13 -12.72 -14.13 0.66
C ALA A 13 -11.23 -14.45 0.86
N ARG A 14 -10.34 -13.98 -0.03
CA ARG A 14 -8.88 -14.19 0.13
C ARG A 14 -8.37 -13.62 1.46
N TRP A 15 -8.80 -12.41 1.84
CA TRP A 15 -8.42 -11.81 3.12
C TRP A 15 -8.95 -12.60 4.31
N ARG A 16 -10.23 -13.00 4.27
CA ARG A 16 -10.86 -13.80 5.33
C ARG A 16 -10.17 -15.14 5.54
N ASP A 17 -9.73 -15.77 4.45
CA ASP A 17 -9.08 -17.08 4.48
C ASP A 17 -7.55 -16.98 4.73
N GLY A 18 -7.01 -15.79 4.97
CA GLY A 18 -5.57 -15.58 5.15
C GLY A 18 -4.73 -15.83 3.89
N ARG A 19 -5.35 -15.89 2.70
CA ARG A 19 -4.70 -16.10 1.40
C ARG A 19 -4.06 -14.80 0.88
N THR A 20 -3.20 -14.19 1.70
CA THR A 20 -2.57 -12.88 1.45
C THR A 20 -1.11 -13.00 1.05
N ARG A 21 -0.76 -13.89 0.12
CA ARG A 21 0.65 -14.08 -0.33
C ARG A 21 1.27 -12.84 -0.97
N PHE A 22 0.44 -11.88 -1.38
CA PHE A 22 0.85 -10.57 -1.88
C PHE A 22 1.31 -9.60 -0.77
N HIS A 23 1.09 -9.93 0.51
CA HIS A 23 1.57 -9.12 1.62
C HIS A 23 3.06 -9.35 1.85
N LEU A 24 3.81 -8.26 1.91
CA LEU A 24 5.19 -8.24 2.40
C LEU A 24 5.20 -7.97 3.90
N GLU A 25 5.97 -8.73 4.66
CA GLU A 25 6.18 -8.54 6.11
C GLU A 25 7.20 -7.43 6.43
N GLN A 26 7.54 -6.63 5.42
CA GLN A 26 8.46 -5.50 5.50
C GLN A 26 7.99 -4.39 4.55
N VAL A 27 8.52 -3.17 4.75
CA VAL A 27 8.38 -2.07 3.79
C VAL A 27 8.94 -2.52 2.43
N ASN A 28 8.25 -2.13 1.35
CA ASN A 28 8.62 -2.50 -0.01
C ASN A 28 10.05 -2.04 -0.32
N PRO A 29 11.00 -2.95 -0.62
CA PRO A 29 12.39 -2.59 -0.91
C PRO A 29 12.54 -1.60 -2.07
N THR A 30 11.61 -1.64 -3.03
CA THR A 30 11.61 -0.73 -4.17
C THR A 30 11.21 0.68 -3.75
N LEU A 31 10.26 0.81 -2.82
CA LEU A 31 9.90 2.11 -2.24
C LEU A 31 11.12 2.72 -1.57
N LEU A 32 11.79 1.98 -0.67
CA LEU A 32 12.99 2.44 0.03
C LEU A 32 14.10 2.88 -0.93
N ARG A 33 14.28 2.16 -2.04
CA ARG A 33 15.32 2.47 -3.03
C ARG A 33 15.06 3.77 -3.81
N TYR A 34 13.80 4.12 -4.02
CA TYR A 34 13.42 5.21 -4.94
C TYR A 34 12.65 6.35 -4.31
N VAL A 35 12.33 6.29 -3.01
CA VAL A 35 11.56 7.30 -2.30
C VAL A 35 12.13 8.71 -2.47
N ASP A 36 13.45 8.90 -2.36
CA ASP A 36 14.09 10.21 -2.50
C ASP A 36 13.90 10.83 -3.89
N ARG A 37 13.73 9.98 -4.92
CA ARG A 37 13.44 10.41 -6.30
C ARG A 37 11.96 10.65 -6.52
N LEU A 38 11.10 9.89 -5.85
CA LEU A 38 9.65 10.00 -5.95
C LEU A 38 9.10 11.20 -5.18
N LEU A 39 9.72 11.54 -4.05
CA LEU A 39 9.28 12.57 -3.11
C LEU A 39 10.45 13.51 -2.74
N PRO A 40 11.04 14.22 -3.73
CA PRO A 40 12.14 15.14 -3.47
C PRO A 40 11.65 16.30 -2.59
N GLY A 41 12.26 16.49 -1.43
CA GLY A 41 11.89 17.53 -0.46
C GLY A 41 11.11 17.04 0.77
N GLY A 42 10.92 15.72 0.92
CA GLY A 42 10.61 15.07 2.20
C GLY A 42 9.18 15.21 2.72
N ARG A 43 8.31 16.03 2.10
CA ARG A 43 6.89 16.14 2.49
C ARG A 43 6.00 16.27 1.27
N GLY A 44 4.95 15.46 1.24
CA GLY A 44 4.02 15.38 0.11
C GLY A 44 2.82 14.51 0.48
N ARG A 45 1.79 14.55 -0.35
CA ARG A 45 0.60 13.72 -0.19
C ARG A 45 0.69 12.50 -1.09
N VAL A 46 0.62 11.30 -0.51
CA VAL A 46 0.83 10.02 -1.20
C VAL A 46 -0.45 9.19 -1.14
N LEU A 47 -0.92 8.74 -2.30
CA LEU A 47 -1.98 7.75 -2.41
C LEU A 47 -1.37 6.37 -2.64
N VAL A 48 -1.72 5.40 -1.80
CA VAL A 48 -1.35 3.98 -1.94
C VAL A 48 -2.61 3.18 -2.29
N PRO A 49 -2.94 3.03 -3.58
CA PRO A 49 -4.19 2.38 -3.97
C PRO A 49 -4.17 0.89 -3.64
N LEU A 50 -5.31 0.36 -3.19
CA LEU A 50 -5.47 -1.05 -2.79
C LEU A 50 -4.46 -1.45 -1.69
N CYS A 51 -4.19 -0.54 -0.75
CA CYS A 51 -3.09 -0.66 0.22
C CYS A 51 -3.15 -1.93 1.10
N GLY A 52 -4.34 -2.51 1.30
CA GLY A 52 -4.53 -3.65 2.19
C GLY A 52 -4.00 -3.34 3.58
N LYS A 53 -2.96 -4.08 4.00
CA LYS A 53 -2.23 -3.87 5.28
C LYS A 53 -0.75 -3.54 5.05
N SER A 54 -0.43 -2.85 3.95
CA SER A 54 0.96 -2.53 3.60
C SER A 54 1.66 -1.76 4.72
N LEU A 55 2.88 -2.19 5.07
CA LEU A 55 3.74 -1.48 6.02
C LEU A 55 4.29 -0.16 5.44
N ASP A 56 4.19 0.02 4.12
CA ASP A 56 4.56 1.25 3.44
C ASP A 56 3.77 2.46 3.96
N LEU A 57 2.50 2.26 4.35
CA LEU A 57 1.64 3.32 4.88
C LEU A 57 2.25 3.97 6.12
N GLY A 58 2.59 3.15 7.12
CA GLY A 58 3.16 3.61 8.37
C GLY A 58 4.53 4.25 8.15
N TRP A 59 5.38 3.60 7.34
CA TRP A 59 6.71 4.10 7.04
C TRP A 59 6.67 5.48 6.35
N LEU A 60 5.77 5.69 5.38
CA LEU A 60 5.60 6.99 4.72
C LEU A 60 5.11 8.09 5.69
N VAL A 61 4.21 7.75 6.61
CA VAL A 61 3.77 8.68 7.67
C VAL A 61 4.93 9.05 8.58
N GLU A 62 5.77 8.08 8.97
CA GLU A 62 6.98 8.32 9.78
C GLU A 62 8.00 9.22 9.07
N GLN A 63 8.08 9.18 7.73
CA GLN A 63 8.89 10.11 6.95
C GLN A 63 8.28 11.53 6.87
N GLY A 64 7.06 11.74 7.37
CA GLY A 64 6.38 13.04 7.41
C GLY A 64 5.47 13.32 6.22
N HIS A 65 5.05 12.30 5.47
CA HIS A 65 4.09 12.42 4.37
C HIS A 65 2.63 12.34 4.86
N ASP A 66 1.72 13.00 4.14
CA ASP A 66 0.27 12.77 4.28
C ASP A 66 -0.12 11.58 3.41
N VAL A 67 -0.65 10.51 4.01
CA VAL A 67 -0.85 9.23 3.31
C VAL A 67 -2.33 8.85 3.27
N VAL A 68 -2.81 8.51 2.08
CA VAL A 68 -4.14 7.95 1.84
C VAL A 68 -3.98 6.53 1.31
N GLY A 69 -4.64 5.56 1.95
CA GLY A 69 -4.65 4.15 1.56
C GLY A 69 -5.98 3.69 0.98
#